data_AF-A0A1W9N0M5-F1
#
_entry.id   AF-A0A1W9N0M5-F1
#
_cell.length_a   1.000
_cell.length_b   1.000
_cell.length_c   1.000
_cell.angle_alpha   90.00
_cell.angle_beta   90.00
_cell.angle_gamma   90.00
#
_symmetry.space_group_name_H-M   'P 1'
#
loop_
_entity.id
_entity.type
_entity.pdbx_description
1 polymer ?
#
loop_
_entity_poly.entity_id
_entity_poly.type
_entity_poly.pdbx_seq_one_letter_code
_entity_poly.pdbx_strand_id
1 'polypeptide(L)'
;MIRLILARDSLFRQTQQPLTAKNAKDAKFLKYIFAPRDYLTMSAALNHILSFLLTIRWQDIADIALNSFILFRLYILFKGTKVFRMLIGIVLLWFCQEIAFSLRFIVTSLVIQGITAVSALIIIVVFSNEIRSVFQAKNLKAILWEFPRKTIQTPVEIIADSIFEMARKYCGALIVFPGKDDLKEIIQNGLPWDGLVSKEMIMSIFWYGNPVHDGAAVIQGDRVTEVGVILPLSKRNLPASYGTRHRAAKGLIEVSDALVVVISEERGSVLAAKGNRLNVLYDKEELEKELLEHAGVQVRQHGDRKERLSLCAAALVCILSVTGIWFGITRGLNTLIALEVPIEYMNRDSAVKIVSATINTVRVHLSGSDILIKSVRPEQVRVKIDLSKAVIGHNSFPIKKENITLPPGIFLTKIEPDAVEMKIESPVKLEVPITCINLDPALEMINTSAATAYLHLSGPDDLIKSVSPEECQVKADLSKAVEGINTVPVMKENIVLPPAITLKKLEPDTIEIKVGRLISKELPIQADWTGKLDERFILTEVRISPEKIIVKGNPRILENLSTIYTEKIPLGNIEKSGNLTVKLGINGSKIKIAPDFQDKAEVRYVIRERIGGIAGYE
;
A
#
# COMPACT_ATOMS: atom_id res chain seq x y z
N MET A 1 -0.50 -37.17 22.75
CA MET A 1 -0.51 -35.89 23.50
C MET A 1 -1.07 -36.06 24.92
N ILE A 2 -2.31 -36.53 25.10
CA ILE A 2 -2.91 -36.77 26.45
C ILE A 2 -2.10 -37.76 27.31
N ARG A 3 -1.53 -38.82 26.70
CA ARG A 3 -0.64 -39.77 27.41
C ARG A 3 0.67 -39.17 27.93
N LEU A 4 1.19 -38.09 27.31
CA LEU A 4 2.40 -37.42 27.79
C LEU A 4 2.12 -36.49 28.97
N ILE A 5 0.90 -35.94 29.04
CA ILE A 5 0.46 -35.07 30.13
C ILE A 5 0.17 -35.91 31.39
N LEU A 6 -0.40 -37.12 31.24
CA LEU A 6 -0.64 -38.04 32.36
C LEU A 6 0.66 -38.61 32.96
N ALA A 7 1.71 -38.79 32.17
CA ALA A 7 3.02 -39.21 32.67
C ALA A 7 3.72 -38.15 33.54
N ARG A 8 3.41 -36.86 33.34
CA ARG A 8 3.94 -35.74 34.13
C ARG A 8 3.43 -35.79 35.57
N ASP A 9 2.15 -36.11 35.77
CA ASP A 9 1.53 -36.13 37.09
C ASP A 9 1.90 -37.36 37.92
N SER A 10 2.22 -38.51 37.28
CA SER A 10 2.66 -39.70 38.02
C SER A 10 4.09 -39.56 38.56
N LEU A 11 4.98 -38.91 37.81
CA LEU A 11 6.37 -38.66 38.22
C LEU A 11 6.47 -37.64 39.36
N PHE A 12 5.57 -36.65 39.39
CA PHE A 12 5.56 -35.62 40.44
C PHE A 12 5.09 -36.15 41.81
N ARG A 13 4.26 -37.21 41.83
CA ARG A 13 3.82 -37.86 43.09
C ARG A 13 4.88 -38.78 43.70
N GLN A 14 5.81 -39.32 42.92
CA GLN A 14 6.85 -40.22 43.44
C GLN A 14 8.00 -39.50 44.17
N THR A 15 8.12 -38.18 44.03
CA THR A 15 9.20 -37.39 44.65
C THR A 15 8.94 -36.93 46.09
N GLN A 16 7.84 -37.36 46.74
CA GLN A 16 7.44 -36.90 48.08
C GLN A 16 7.65 -37.90 49.23
N GLN A 17 8.40 -38.99 49.04
CA GLN A 17 8.84 -39.86 50.16
C GLN A 17 10.27 -39.50 50.63
N PRO A 18 10.56 -39.56 51.95
CA PRO A 18 11.89 -39.24 52.47
C PRO A 18 12.91 -40.33 52.11
N LEU A 19 14.01 -39.93 51.48
CA LEU A 19 15.11 -40.80 51.05
C LEU A 19 15.96 -41.26 52.25
N THR A 20 16.15 -42.57 52.41
CA THR A 20 17.15 -43.15 53.33
C THR A 20 18.58 -43.05 52.75
N ALA A 21 19.57 -42.98 53.65
CA ALA A 21 20.95 -42.57 53.39
C ALA A 21 21.77 -43.45 52.40
N LYS A 22 21.20 -44.53 51.84
CA LYS A 22 21.90 -45.39 50.87
C LYS A 22 21.81 -44.89 49.41
N ASN A 23 20.91 -43.94 49.12
CA ASN A 23 20.67 -43.43 47.75
C ASN A 23 21.25 -42.03 47.47
N ALA A 24 22.04 -41.47 48.40
CA ALA A 24 22.54 -40.10 48.29
C ALA A 24 23.61 -39.89 47.19
N LYS A 25 24.32 -40.95 46.76
CA LYS A 25 25.29 -40.87 45.66
C LYS A 25 24.61 -40.86 44.28
N ASP A 26 23.54 -41.60 44.10
CA ASP A 26 22.79 -41.65 42.84
C ASP A 26 21.89 -40.42 42.65
N ALA A 27 21.37 -39.85 43.75
CA ALA A 27 20.61 -38.60 43.73
C ALA A 27 21.47 -37.39 43.32
N LYS A 28 22.79 -37.42 43.55
CA LYS A 28 23.73 -36.35 43.15
C LYS A 28 24.04 -36.38 41.65
N PHE A 29 23.97 -37.56 41.03
CA PHE A 29 24.17 -37.76 39.59
C PHE A 29 22.94 -37.34 38.77
N LEU A 30 21.72 -37.63 39.27
CA LEU A 30 20.48 -37.19 38.63
C LEU A 30 20.23 -35.68 38.75
N LYS A 31 20.77 -35.02 39.79
CA LYS A 31 20.66 -33.57 39.98
C LYS A 31 21.58 -32.75 39.04
N TYR A 32 22.60 -33.38 38.46
CA TYR A 32 23.52 -32.76 37.49
C TYR A 32 23.05 -32.88 36.04
N ILE A 33 22.19 -33.85 35.72
CA ILE A 33 21.60 -34.02 34.38
C ILE A 33 20.34 -33.15 34.21
N PHE A 34 19.64 -32.83 35.31
CA PHE A 34 18.41 -32.03 35.29
C PHE A 34 18.58 -30.70 36.04
N ALA A 35 19.41 -29.79 35.51
CA ALA A 35 19.50 -28.41 36.01
C ALA A 35 18.23 -27.60 35.62
N PRO A 36 17.55 -26.87 36.54
CA PRO A 36 16.25 -26.24 36.29
C PRO A 36 16.26 -25.05 35.31
N ARG A 37 17.43 -24.69 34.75
CA ARG A 37 17.60 -23.51 33.89
C ARG A 37 17.30 -23.80 32.41
N ASP A 38 17.44 -25.06 32.00
CA ASP A 38 17.30 -25.47 30.58
C ASP A 38 15.86 -25.86 30.20
N TYR A 39 15.00 -26.19 31.18
CA TYR A 39 13.59 -26.53 30.93
C TYR A 39 12.74 -25.31 30.61
N LEU A 40 13.06 -24.15 31.17
CA LEU A 40 12.34 -22.90 30.91
C LEU A 40 12.68 -22.34 29.53
N THR A 41 13.93 -22.43 29.09
CA THR A 41 14.35 -22.05 27.73
C THR A 41 13.84 -23.02 26.68
N MET A 42 13.88 -24.33 26.96
CA MET A 42 13.40 -25.34 26.01
C MET A 42 11.88 -25.36 25.91
N SER A 43 11.14 -25.13 27.00
CA SER A 43 9.67 -24.97 26.95
C SER A 43 9.23 -23.64 26.35
N ALA A 44 9.96 -22.55 26.57
CA ALA A 44 9.74 -21.28 25.86
C ALA A 44 10.02 -21.42 24.36
N ALA A 45 11.12 -22.07 23.98
CA ALA A 45 11.42 -22.39 22.58
C ALA A 45 10.35 -23.30 21.97
N LEU A 46 9.89 -24.32 22.70
CA LEU A 46 8.82 -25.21 22.24
C LEU A 46 7.50 -24.46 22.08
N ASN A 47 7.17 -23.55 22.98
CA ASN A 47 5.97 -22.71 22.88
C ASN A 47 6.07 -21.68 21.76
N HIS A 48 7.26 -21.13 21.48
CA HIS A 48 7.51 -20.27 20.32
C HIS A 48 7.43 -21.05 19.00
N ILE A 49 7.93 -22.28 18.97
CA ILE A 49 7.80 -23.18 17.82
C ILE A 49 6.33 -23.58 17.64
N LEU A 50 5.60 -23.85 18.72
CA LEU A 50 4.20 -24.24 18.68
C LEU A 50 3.29 -23.09 18.24
N SER A 51 3.51 -21.87 18.73
CA SER A 51 2.77 -20.69 18.28
C SER A 51 3.09 -20.33 16.83
N PHE A 52 4.35 -20.52 16.41
CA PHE A 52 4.76 -20.38 15.02
C PHE A 52 4.07 -21.42 14.12
N LEU A 53 4.06 -22.70 14.51
CA LEU A 53 3.37 -23.78 13.79
C LEU A 53 1.85 -23.58 13.72
N LEU A 54 1.24 -22.96 14.72
CA LEU A 54 -0.20 -22.61 14.72
C LEU A 54 -0.52 -21.38 13.85
N THR A 55 0.48 -20.59 13.47
CA THR A 55 0.32 -19.46 12.54
C THR A 55 0.43 -19.91 11.07
N ILE A 56 1.02 -21.09 10.83
CA ILE A 56 1.15 -21.68 9.49
C ILE A 56 -0.24 -22.11 9.01
N ARG A 57 -0.66 -21.55 7.89
CA ARG A 57 -1.92 -21.92 7.25
C ARG A 57 -1.73 -23.28 6.54
N TRP A 58 -2.79 -24.07 6.43
CA TRP A 58 -2.69 -25.35 5.70
C TRP A 58 -2.32 -25.14 4.22
N GLN A 59 -2.66 -23.97 3.67
CA GLN A 59 -2.24 -23.54 2.33
C GLN A 59 -0.71 -23.47 2.20
N ASP A 60 -0.02 -23.03 3.25
CA ASP A 60 1.44 -22.90 3.26
C ASP A 60 2.10 -24.29 3.18
N ILE A 61 1.54 -25.26 3.91
CA ILE A 61 1.99 -26.66 3.88
C ILE A 61 1.73 -27.27 2.50
N ALA A 62 0.55 -27.02 1.93
CA ALA A 62 0.19 -27.52 0.61
C ALA A 62 1.10 -26.94 -0.48
N ASP A 63 1.41 -25.64 -0.40
CA ASP A 63 2.29 -24.94 -1.34
C ASP A 63 3.73 -25.46 -1.25
N ILE A 64 4.29 -25.60 -0.04
CA ILE A 64 5.63 -26.18 0.15
C ILE A 64 5.67 -27.62 -0.37
N ALA A 65 4.66 -28.44 -0.06
CA ALA A 65 4.62 -29.84 -0.48
C ALA A 65 4.53 -29.96 -2.02
N LEU A 66 3.66 -29.16 -2.65
CA LEU A 66 3.48 -29.15 -4.11
C LEU A 66 4.77 -28.72 -4.82
N ASN A 67 5.35 -27.60 -4.42
CA ASN A 67 6.58 -27.08 -5.04
C ASN A 67 7.78 -28.02 -4.80
N SER A 68 7.88 -28.61 -3.61
CA SER A 68 8.93 -29.61 -3.32
C SER A 68 8.78 -30.85 -4.19
N PHE A 69 7.54 -31.31 -4.42
CA PHE A 69 7.26 -32.42 -5.32
C PHE A 69 7.63 -32.08 -6.77
N ILE A 70 7.24 -30.90 -7.27
CA ILE A 70 7.57 -30.45 -8.62
C ILE A 70 9.10 -30.36 -8.80
N LEU A 71 9.80 -29.71 -7.87
CA LEU A 71 11.26 -29.57 -7.90
C LEU A 71 11.96 -30.94 -7.89
N PHE A 72 11.49 -31.86 -7.05
CA PHE A 72 12.04 -33.21 -6.98
C PHE A 72 11.80 -34.01 -8.27
N ARG A 73 10.62 -33.88 -8.90
CA ARG A 73 10.33 -34.53 -10.19
C ARG A 73 11.20 -33.95 -11.31
N LEU A 74 11.40 -32.64 -11.36
CA LEU A 74 12.33 -32.01 -12.29
C LEU A 74 13.77 -32.50 -12.07
N TYR A 75 14.20 -32.62 -10.80
CA TYR A 75 15.50 -33.20 -10.48
C TYR A 75 15.65 -34.62 -11.05
N ILE A 76 14.69 -35.53 -10.81
CA ILE A 76 14.75 -36.89 -11.36
C ILE A 76 14.78 -36.89 -12.89
N LEU A 77 13.99 -36.01 -13.52
CA LEU A 77 13.87 -35.92 -14.98
C LEU A 77 15.18 -35.50 -15.65
N PHE A 78 15.90 -34.55 -15.04
CA PHE A 78 17.17 -34.06 -15.57
C PHE A 78 18.40 -34.78 -14.99
N LYS A 79 18.25 -35.61 -13.94
CA LYS A 79 19.36 -36.34 -13.31
C LYS A 79 20.08 -37.21 -14.36
N GLY A 80 21.38 -36.97 -14.50
CA GLY A 80 22.23 -37.69 -15.46
C GLY A 80 22.28 -37.08 -16.87
N THR A 81 21.51 -36.03 -17.14
CA THR A 81 21.61 -35.28 -18.41
C THR A 81 22.74 -34.24 -18.35
N LYS A 82 23.18 -33.76 -19.53
CA LYS A 82 24.09 -32.60 -19.62
C LYS A 82 23.46 -31.33 -19.01
N VAL A 83 22.13 -31.22 -19.05
CA VAL A 83 21.33 -30.12 -18.49
C VAL A 83 21.63 -29.91 -17.01
N PHE A 84 21.64 -31.00 -16.23
CA PHE A 84 21.83 -30.90 -14.78
C PHE A 84 23.19 -30.30 -14.40
N ARG A 85 24.26 -30.67 -15.12
CA ARG A 85 25.61 -30.11 -14.91
C ARG A 85 25.67 -28.62 -15.24
N MET A 86 24.98 -28.19 -16.30
CA MET A 86 24.94 -26.78 -16.69
C MET A 86 24.08 -25.93 -15.73
N LEU A 87 22.94 -26.46 -15.26
CA LEU A 87 22.11 -25.80 -14.25
C LEU A 87 22.89 -25.52 -12.96
N ILE A 88 23.67 -26.50 -12.47
CA ILE A 88 24.57 -26.29 -11.34
C ILE A 88 25.57 -25.16 -11.63
N GLY A 89 26.12 -25.10 -12.84
CA GLY A 89 27.01 -24.03 -13.28
C GLY A 89 26.36 -22.64 -13.23
N ILE A 90 25.12 -22.49 -13.71
CA ILE A 90 24.39 -21.21 -13.60
C ILE A 90 24.14 -20.84 -12.13
N VAL A 91 23.67 -21.79 -11.32
CA VAL A 91 23.39 -21.53 -9.90
C VAL A 91 24.66 -21.10 -9.17
N LEU A 92 25.80 -21.70 -9.51
CA LEU A 92 27.11 -21.29 -8.98
C LEU A 92 27.49 -19.87 -9.43
N LEU A 93 27.30 -19.54 -10.71
CA LEU A 93 27.56 -18.19 -11.22
C LEU A 93 26.67 -17.14 -10.53
N TRP A 94 25.39 -17.45 -10.34
CA TRP A 94 24.45 -16.59 -9.60
C TRP A 94 24.89 -16.40 -8.15
N PHE A 95 25.34 -17.48 -7.48
CA PHE A 95 25.88 -17.38 -6.12
C PHE A 95 27.16 -16.53 -6.05
N CYS A 96 28.08 -16.68 -7.01
CA CYS A 96 29.27 -15.84 -7.12
C CYS A 96 28.91 -14.37 -7.36
N GLN A 97 27.87 -14.09 -8.15
CA GLN A 97 27.35 -12.74 -8.34
C GLN A 97 26.89 -12.14 -7.01
N GLU A 98 26.15 -12.91 -6.21
CA GLU A 98 25.62 -12.44 -4.93
C GLU A 98 26.71 -12.18 -3.88
N ILE A 99 27.76 -13.02 -3.87
CA ILE A 99 28.96 -12.77 -3.08
C ILE A 99 29.66 -11.49 -3.55
N ALA A 100 29.85 -11.31 -4.87
CA ALA A 100 30.51 -10.13 -5.42
C ALA A 100 29.73 -8.83 -5.10
N PHE A 101 28.39 -8.89 -5.16
CA PHE A 101 27.52 -7.78 -4.75
C PHE A 101 27.64 -7.48 -3.25
N SER A 102 27.63 -8.52 -2.42
CA SER A 102 27.76 -8.39 -0.97
C SER A 102 29.12 -7.79 -0.56
N LEU A 103 30.20 -8.16 -1.25
CA LEU A 103 31.55 -7.62 -1.06
C LEU A 103 31.76 -6.24 -1.75
N ARG A 104 30.73 -5.69 -2.41
CA ARG A 104 30.75 -4.41 -3.15
C ARG A 104 31.74 -4.37 -4.33
N PHE A 105 32.02 -5.51 -4.97
CA PHE A 105 32.82 -5.54 -6.19
C PHE A 105 31.98 -5.17 -7.42
N ILE A 106 31.95 -3.88 -7.74
CA ILE A 106 31.09 -3.30 -8.80
C ILE A 106 31.42 -3.85 -10.20
N VAL A 107 32.70 -3.90 -10.58
CA VAL A 107 33.09 -4.38 -11.92
C VAL A 107 32.89 -5.89 -12.04
N THR A 108 33.29 -6.65 -11.02
CA THR A 108 33.17 -8.11 -11.02
C THR A 108 31.71 -8.55 -11.05
N SER A 109 30.83 -7.92 -10.28
CA SER A 109 29.39 -8.25 -10.31
C SER A 109 28.78 -7.96 -11.68
N LEU A 110 29.17 -6.87 -12.34
CA LEU A 110 28.74 -6.53 -13.70
C LEU A 110 29.22 -7.57 -14.73
N VAL A 111 30.49 -7.98 -14.67
CA VAL A 111 31.05 -8.98 -15.58
C VAL A 111 30.37 -10.34 -15.37
N ILE A 112 30.21 -10.79 -14.12
CA ILE A 112 29.53 -12.05 -13.80
C ILE A 112 28.07 -12.01 -14.23
N GLN A 113 27.37 -10.88 -14.07
CA GLN A 113 26.00 -10.72 -14.55
C GLN A 113 25.93 -10.85 -16.08
N GLY A 114 26.86 -10.25 -16.81
CA GLY A 114 26.96 -10.39 -18.27
C GLY A 114 27.20 -11.85 -18.69
N ILE A 115 28.15 -12.54 -18.05
CA ILE A 115 28.43 -13.96 -18.30
C ILE A 115 27.20 -14.83 -18.00
N THR A 116 26.49 -14.54 -16.91
CA THR A 116 25.29 -15.28 -16.50
C THR A 116 24.16 -15.10 -17.52
N ALA A 117 23.97 -13.88 -18.04
CA ALA A 117 22.97 -13.59 -19.07
C ALA A 117 23.26 -14.32 -20.40
N VAL A 118 24.51 -14.30 -20.87
CA VAL A 118 24.92 -15.04 -22.08
C VAL A 118 24.80 -16.55 -21.86
N SER A 119 25.22 -17.06 -20.70
CA SER A 119 25.10 -18.48 -20.34
C SER A 119 23.65 -18.95 -20.35
N ALA A 120 22.72 -18.14 -19.82
CA ALA A 120 21.29 -18.45 -19.84
C ALA A 120 20.75 -18.55 -21.28
N LEU A 121 21.16 -17.64 -22.17
CA LEU A 121 20.76 -17.67 -23.58
C LEU A 121 21.30 -18.93 -24.29
N ILE A 122 22.60 -19.24 -24.12
CA ILE A 122 23.22 -20.45 -24.69
C ILE A 122 22.48 -21.69 -24.22
N ILE A 123 22.10 -21.75 -22.94
CA ILE A 123 21.38 -22.86 -22.34
C ILE A 123 20.00 -23.05 -22.98
N ILE A 124 19.24 -21.97 -23.21
CA ILE A 124 17.94 -22.07 -23.91
C ILE A 124 18.12 -22.60 -25.34
N VAL A 125 19.14 -22.12 -26.06
CA VAL A 125 19.41 -22.52 -27.45
C VAL A 125 19.90 -23.98 -27.52
N VAL A 126 20.85 -24.35 -26.67
CA VAL A 126 21.42 -25.71 -26.63
C VAL A 126 20.34 -26.71 -26.20
N PHE A 127 19.49 -26.35 -25.24
CA PHE A 127 18.48 -27.24 -24.68
C PHE A 127 17.13 -27.22 -25.40
N SER A 128 16.99 -26.49 -26.51
CA SER A 128 15.76 -26.51 -27.30
C SER A 128 15.39 -27.93 -27.75
N ASN A 129 16.40 -28.76 -28.00
CA ASN A 129 16.25 -30.13 -28.47
C ASN A 129 15.92 -31.09 -27.32
N GLU A 130 16.54 -30.92 -26.15
CA GLU A 130 16.29 -31.72 -24.95
C GLU A 130 14.88 -31.50 -24.42
N ILE A 131 14.42 -30.25 -24.38
CA ILE A 131 13.04 -29.91 -24.00
C ILE A 131 12.06 -30.64 -24.93
N ARG A 132 12.29 -30.56 -26.25
CA ARG A 132 11.47 -31.26 -27.26
C ARG A 132 11.43 -32.77 -27.01
N SER A 133 12.58 -33.39 -26.70
CA SER A 133 12.66 -34.84 -26.44
C SER A 133 11.84 -35.28 -25.22
N VAL A 134 11.78 -34.46 -24.17
CA VAL A 134 10.99 -34.74 -22.96
C VAL A 134 9.49 -34.66 -23.23
N PHE A 135 9.05 -33.68 -24.01
CA PHE A 135 7.64 -33.51 -24.39
C PHE A 135 7.14 -34.52 -25.42
N GLN A 136 8.04 -35.02 -26.29
CA GLN A 136 7.69 -36.00 -27.32
C GLN A 136 7.76 -37.45 -26.82
N ALA A 137 8.67 -37.77 -25.89
CA ALA A 137 8.90 -39.15 -25.46
C ALA A 137 8.05 -39.61 -24.26
N LYS A 138 7.41 -38.70 -23.51
CA LYS A 138 6.69 -39.06 -22.27
C LYS A 138 5.33 -38.37 -22.15
N ASN A 139 4.31 -39.17 -21.92
CA ASN A 139 2.96 -38.69 -21.62
C ASN A 139 2.95 -37.90 -20.29
N LEU A 140 2.10 -36.88 -20.11
CA LEU A 140 2.06 -36.05 -18.88
C LEU A 140 1.91 -36.88 -17.59
N LYS A 141 1.16 -37.98 -17.65
CA LYS A 141 1.01 -38.94 -16.55
C LYS A 141 2.29 -39.72 -16.27
N ALA A 142 3.09 -40.04 -17.29
CA ALA A 142 4.41 -40.64 -17.15
C ALA A 142 5.42 -39.64 -16.56
N ILE A 143 5.34 -38.36 -16.95
CA ILE A 143 6.19 -37.29 -16.39
C ILE A 143 5.90 -37.07 -14.89
N LEU A 144 4.63 -37.10 -14.46
CA LEU A 144 4.27 -36.87 -13.05
C LEU A 144 4.29 -38.12 -12.15
N TRP A 145 3.91 -39.30 -12.63
CA TRP A 145 3.67 -40.48 -11.77
C TRP A 145 4.56 -41.70 -12.03
N GLU A 146 5.27 -41.81 -13.15
CA GLU A 146 6.16 -42.95 -13.38
C GLU A 146 7.46 -42.77 -12.58
N PHE A 147 7.73 -43.71 -11.68
CA PHE A 147 9.08 -43.92 -11.17
C PHE A 147 9.85 -44.71 -12.23
N PRO A 148 11.12 -44.38 -12.51
CA PRO A 148 11.92 -45.17 -13.43
C PRO A 148 12.15 -46.57 -12.82
N ARG A 149 11.24 -47.52 -13.09
CA ARG A 149 11.58 -48.93 -13.08
C ARG A 149 12.33 -49.19 -14.37
N LYS A 150 13.63 -48.88 -14.37
CA LYS A 150 14.51 -49.34 -15.43
C LYS A 150 14.80 -50.82 -15.17
N THR A 151 13.84 -51.66 -15.51
CA THR A 151 14.03 -53.09 -15.70
C THR A 151 13.73 -53.40 -17.16
N ILE A 152 14.45 -52.74 -18.07
CA ILE A 152 14.68 -53.34 -19.38
C ILE A 152 15.86 -54.27 -19.15
N GLN A 153 15.59 -55.43 -18.57
CA GLN A 153 16.51 -56.54 -18.68
C GLN A 153 16.49 -56.89 -20.17
N THR A 154 17.61 -56.72 -20.87
CA THR A 154 17.86 -57.52 -22.07
C THR A 154 17.40 -58.94 -21.72
N PRO A 155 16.54 -59.59 -22.51
CA PRO A 155 16.07 -60.93 -22.20
C PRO A 155 17.20 -61.92 -22.45
N VAL A 156 18.23 -61.86 -21.59
CA VAL A 156 19.52 -62.56 -21.71
C VAL A 156 19.28 -64.06 -21.81
N GLU A 157 18.34 -64.58 -21.02
CA GLU A 157 17.90 -65.98 -21.06
C GLU A 157 17.33 -66.35 -22.44
N ILE A 158 16.40 -65.54 -22.99
CA ILE A 158 15.82 -65.78 -24.34
C ILE A 158 16.91 -65.75 -25.41
N ILE A 159 17.83 -64.79 -25.33
CA ILE A 159 18.94 -64.64 -26.28
C ILE A 159 19.90 -65.83 -26.20
N ALA A 160 20.30 -66.23 -24.99
CA ALA A 160 21.20 -67.34 -24.76
C ALA A 160 20.57 -68.66 -25.23
N ASP A 161 19.31 -68.92 -24.86
CA ASP A 161 18.57 -70.10 -25.30
C ASP A 161 18.43 -70.14 -26.83
N SER A 162 18.18 -68.99 -27.47
CA SER A 162 18.07 -68.89 -28.94
C SER A 162 19.41 -69.19 -29.63
N ILE A 163 20.50 -68.60 -29.13
CA ILE A 163 21.85 -68.79 -29.68
C ILE A 163 22.28 -70.26 -29.55
N PHE A 164 22.08 -70.88 -28.40
CA PHE A 164 22.44 -72.29 -28.21
C PHE A 164 21.51 -73.25 -28.97
N GLU A 165 20.27 -72.87 -29.24
CA GLU A 165 19.42 -73.64 -30.15
C GLU A 165 19.90 -73.55 -31.60
N MET A 166 20.28 -72.37 -32.06
CA MET A 166 20.84 -72.17 -33.40
C MET A 166 22.16 -72.92 -33.58
N ALA A 167 23.02 -72.89 -32.56
CA ALA A 167 24.25 -73.67 -32.51
C ALA A 167 24.02 -75.17 -32.70
N ARG A 168 23.03 -75.76 -31.99
CA ARG A 168 22.62 -77.17 -32.15
C ARG A 168 22.09 -77.49 -33.55
N LYS A 169 21.49 -76.50 -34.23
CA LYS A 169 20.97 -76.61 -35.59
C LYS A 169 22.00 -76.24 -36.67
N TYR A 170 23.26 -75.99 -36.30
CA TYR A 170 24.32 -75.52 -37.21
C TYR A 170 23.92 -74.27 -38.01
N CYS A 171 23.10 -73.42 -37.41
CA CYS A 171 22.64 -72.18 -38.02
C CYS A 171 23.63 -71.05 -37.68
N GLY A 172 24.33 -70.54 -38.70
CA GLY A 172 25.30 -69.47 -38.55
C GLY A 172 24.65 -68.14 -38.16
N ALA A 173 25.27 -67.41 -37.23
CA ALA A 173 24.76 -66.13 -36.77
C ALA A 173 25.88 -65.16 -36.43
N LEU A 174 25.55 -63.88 -36.50
CA LEU A 174 26.43 -62.78 -36.13
C LEU A 174 25.60 -61.72 -35.41
N ILE A 175 25.72 -61.65 -34.09
CA ILE A 175 24.86 -60.80 -33.25
C ILE A 175 25.73 -59.78 -32.53
N VAL A 176 25.39 -58.51 -32.65
CA VAL A 176 26.12 -57.38 -32.07
C VAL A 176 25.32 -56.79 -30.92
N PHE A 177 25.96 -56.68 -29.77
CA PHE A 177 25.48 -55.96 -28.59
C PHE A 177 26.30 -54.66 -28.48
N PRO A 178 25.66 -53.49 -28.72
CA PRO A 178 26.34 -52.21 -28.65
C PRO A 178 26.85 -51.90 -27.24
N GLY A 179 28.07 -51.39 -27.15
CA GLY A 179 28.65 -50.87 -25.92
C GLY A 179 28.33 -49.38 -25.72
N LYS A 180 29.36 -48.59 -25.37
CA LYS A 180 29.27 -47.14 -25.22
C LYS A 180 29.55 -46.39 -26.52
N ASP A 181 30.30 -47.00 -27.43
CA ASP A 181 30.65 -46.39 -28.71
C ASP A 181 29.44 -46.35 -29.64
N ASP A 182 29.31 -45.28 -30.43
CA ASP A 182 28.24 -45.16 -31.42
C ASP A 182 28.57 -46.01 -32.66
N LEU A 183 27.82 -47.07 -32.87
CA LEU A 183 28.07 -48.02 -33.95
C LEU A 183 27.64 -47.50 -35.34
N LYS A 184 26.82 -46.43 -35.41
CA LYS A 184 26.23 -45.95 -36.67
C LYS A 184 27.25 -45.52 -37.73
N GLU A 185 28.41 -45.06 -37.30
CA GLU A 185 29.49 -44.64 -38.21
C GLU A 185 30.40 -45.80 -38.63
N ILE A 186 30.33 -46.94 -37.92
CA ILE A 186 31.22 -48.10 -38.10
C ILE A 186 30.54 -49.16 -38.97
N ILE A 187 29.25 -49.37 -38.74
CA ILE A 187 28.46 -50.41 -39.42
C ILE A 187 27.82 -49.85 -40.70
N GLN A 188 27.66 -50.71 -41.72
CA GLN A 188 27.15 -50.29 -43.04
C GLN A 188 25.95 -51.13 -43.48
N ASN A 189 25.07 -50.55 -44.31
CA ASN A 189 23.96 -51.22 -44.97
C ASN A 189 22.97 -51.98 -44.04
N GLY A 190 22.79 -51.49 -42.80
CA GLY A 190 21.79 -52.03 -41.87
C GLY A 190 20.36 -51.71 -42.30
N LEU A 191 19.48 -52.71 -42.24
CA LEU A 191 18.03 -52.51 -42.39
C LEU A 191 17.42 -52.25 -41.01
N PRO A 192 16.80 -51.09 -40.76
CA PRO A 192 16.13 -50.82 -39.50
C PRO A 192 14.96 -51.80 -39.31
N TRP A 193 14.93 -52.47 -38.16
CA TRP A 193 13.99 -53.56 -37.88
C TRP A 193 13.06 -53.23 -36.70
N ASP A 194 13.63 -52.71 -35.60
CA ASP A 194 12.93 -52.34 -34.36
C ASP A 194 11.92 -53.39 -33.84
N GLY A 195 12.31 -54.67 -33.93
CA GLY A 195 11.50 -55.81 -33.48
C GLY A 195 11.77 -56.19 -32.03
N LEU A 196 10.73 -56.60 -31.28
CA LEU A 196 10.92 -57.15 -29.93
C LEU A 196 11.72 -58.46 -29.98
N VAL A 197 12.68 -58.62 -29.07
CA VAL A 197 13.48 -59.84 -28.98
C VAL A 197 12.60 -60.99 -28.52
N SER A 198 12.45 -61.97 -29.39
CA SER A 198 11.91 -63.29 -29.07
C SER A 198 12.78 -64.36 -29.71
N LYS A 199 12.61 -65.61 -29.28
CA LYS A 199 13.32 -66.74 -29.87
C LYS A 199 13.01 -66.92 -31.35
N GLU A 200 11.73 -66.81 -31.70
CA GLU A 200 11.23 -66.88 -33.07
C GLU A 200 11.82 -65.76 -33.91
N MET A 201 11.95 -64.55 -33.36
CA MET A 201 12.56 -63.41 -34.05
C MET A 201 14.03 -63.68 -34.40
N ILE A 202 14.86 -64.05 -33.42
CA ILE A 202 16.29 -64.31 -33.63
C ILE A 202 16.48 -65.46 -34.64
N MET A 203 15.74 -66.55 -34.46
CA MET A 203 15.81 -67.69 -35.38
C MET A 203 15.38 -67.32 -36.81
N SER A 204 14.36 -66.47 -36.96
CA SER A 204 13.86 -66.06 -38.28
C SER A 204 14.87 -65.18 -39.02
N ILE A 205 15.57 -64.28 -38.32
CA ILE A 205 16.56 -63.38 -38.93
C ILE A 205 17.68 -64.18 -39.58
N PHE A 206 18.17 -65.23 -38.92
CA PHE A 206 19.30 -66.03 -39.40
C PHE A 206 18.88 -67.29 -40.16
N TRP A 207 17.59 -67.49 -40.42
CA TRP A 207 17.11 -68.63 -41.20
C TRP A 207 17.71 -68.62 -42.61
N TYR A 208 18.26 -69.75 -43.07
CA TYR A 208 18.92 -69.83 -44.37
C TYR A 208 18.01 -69.43 -45.54
N GLY A 209 18.50 -68.56 -46.43
CA GLY A 209 17.79 -68.16 -47.65
C GLY A 209 16.81 -67.00 -47.50
N ASN A 210 16.70 -66.37 -46.32
CA ASN A 210 15.94 -65.13 -46.17
C ASN A 210 16.79 -63.89 -46.55
N PRO A 211 16.22 -62.73 -46.91
CA PRO A 211 17.01 -61.59 -47.40
C PRO A 211 18.00 -60.95 -46.40
N VAL A 212 17.85 -61.19 -45.09
CA VAL A 212 18.59 -60.49 -44.03
C VAL A 212 19.54 -61.39 -43.23
N HIS A 213 19.56 -62.70 -43.51
CA HIS A 213 20.46 -63.66 -42.81
C HIS A 213 21.94 -63.43 -43.08
N ASP A 214 22.26 -62.78 -44.21
CA ASP A 214 23.62 -62.55 -44.67
C ASP A 214 24.13 -61.19 -44.15
N GLY A 215 24.44 -61.16 -42.86
CA GLY A 215 24.90 -59.97 -42.15
C GLY A 215 24.80 -60.14 -40.65
N ALA A 216 25.01 -59.04 -39.92
CA ALA A 216 24.86 -58.98 -38.48
C ALA A 216 23.48 -58.46 -38.08
N ALA A 217 22.99 -58.91 -36.92
CA ALA A 217 21.85 -58.31 -36.24
C ALA A 217 22.34 -57.51 -35.03
N VAL A 218 21.80 -56.30 -34.83
CA VAL A 218 22.16 -55.43 -33.70
C VAL A 218 21.05 -55.46 -32.67
N ILE A 219 21.34 -55.99 -31.48
CA ILE A 219 20.39 -56.10 -30.38
C ILE A 219 20.73 -55.05 -29.31
N GLN A 220 19.80 -54.14 -29.05
CA GLN A 220 19.95 -53.10 -28.04
C GLN A 220 18.75 -53.14 -27.07
N GLY A 221 19.03 -53.41 -25.79
CA GLY A 221 17.98 -53.60 -24.79
C GLY A 221 17.14 -54.86 -25.07
N ASP A 222 15.83 -54.69 -25.21
CA ASP A 222 14.86 -55.73 -25.52
C ASP A 222 14.46 -55.79 -27.01
N ARG A 223 15.22 -55.11 -27.88
CA ARG A 223 14.88 -54.93 -29.30
C ARG A 223 16.03 -55.28 -30.24
N VAL A 224 15.68 -55.89 -31.37
CA VAL A 224 16.54 -56.01 -32.55
C VAL A 224 16.39 -54.71 -33.34
N THR A 225 17.40 -53.84 -33.28
CA THR A 225 17.38 -52.51 -33.87
C THR A 225 17.61 -52.54 -35.38
N GLU A 226 18.59 -53.31 -35.84
CA GLU A 226 18.97 -53.44 -37.24
C GLU A 226 19.33 -54.90 -37.58
N VAL A 227 19.13 -55.30 -38.84
CA VAL A 227 19.48 -56.62 -39.39
C VAL A 227 20.19 -56.48 -40.73
N GLY A 228 20.89 -57.52 -41.18
CA GLY A 228 21.64 -57.49 -42.45
C GLY A 228 22.83 -56.51 -42.44
N VAL A 229 23.31 -56.14 -41.24
CA VAL A 229 24.36 -55.14 -41.06
C VAL A 229 25.72 -55.69 -41.50
N ILE A 230 26.47 -54.91 -42.27
CA ILE A 230 27.83 -55.25 -42.68
C ILE A 230 28.83 -54.68 -41.68
N LEU A 231 29.63 -55.57 -41.07
CA LEU A 231 30.68 -55.20 -40.12
C LEU A 231 32.04 -55.10 -40.82
N PRO A 232 32.96 -54.25 -40.33
CA PRO A 232 34.34 -54.23 -40.82
C PRO A 232 35.04 -55.57 -40.57
N LEU A 233 35.85 -56.03 -41.53
CA LEU A 233 36.66 -57.25 -41.40
C LEU A 233 38.04 -56.92 -40.82
N SER A 234 38.51 -57.74 -39.87
CA SER A 234 39.89 -57.61 -39.38
C SER A 234 40.91 -57.97 -40.46
N LYS A 235 41.96 -57.16 -40.56
CA LYS A 235 43.11 -57.38 -41.46
C LYS A 235 44.23 -58.21 -40.82
N ARG A 236 44.08 -58.59 -39.55
CA ARG A 236 45.08 -59.40 -38.83
C ARG A 236 45.00 -60.87 -39.24
N ASN A 237 46.13 -61.58 -39.11
CA ASN A 237 46.19 -63.00 -39.41
C ASN A 237 45.42 -63.79 -38.32
N LEU A 238 44.26 -64.32 -38.67
CA LEU A 238 43.40 -65.15 -37.82
C LEU A 238 43.57 -66.63 -38.20
N PRO A 239 43.28 -67.59 -37.30
CA PRO A 239 43.35 -69.02 -37.61
C PRO A 239 42.62 -69.36 -38.92
N ALA A 240 43.19 -70.27 -39.72
CA ALA A 240 42.58 -70.70 -40.98
C ALA A 240 41.16 -71.28 -40.81
N SER A 241 40.87 -71.76 -39.60
CA SER A 241 39.59 -72.31 -39.19
C SER A 241 38.48 -71.26 -38.97
N TYR A 242 38.76 -69.96 -39.09
CA TYR A 242 37.81 -68.86 -38.90
C TYR A 242 37.25 -68.34 -40.23
N GLY A 243 35.93 -68.45 -40.39
CA GLY A 243 35.19 -67.91 -41.54
C GLY A 243 35.00 -66.39 -41.52
N THR A 244 34.26 -65.87 -42.49
CA THR A 244 34.00 -64.42 -42.67
C THR A 244 33.32 -63.78 -41.45
N ARG A 245 32.32 -64.44 -40.85
CA ARG A 245 31.63 -63.95 -39.62
C ARG A 245 32.59 -63.76 -38.43
N HIS A 246 33.58 -64.63 -38.28
CA HIS A 246 34.60 -64.51 -37.24
C HIS A 246 35.54 -63.32 -37.48
N ARG A 247 35.92 -63.08 -38.75
CA ARG A 247 36.74 -61.92 -39.15
C ARG A 247 35.98 -60.61 -38.99
N ALA A 248 34.68 -60.63 -39.26
CA ALA A 248 33.76 -59.52 -39.05
C ALA A 248 33.61 -59.17 -37.57
N ALA A 249 33.38 -60.17 -36.72
CA ALA A 249 33.36 -59.98 -35.27
C ALA A 249 34.68 -59.42 -34.75
N LYS A 250 35.83 -59.95 -35.21
CA LYS A 250 37.14 -59.43 -34.83
C LYS A 250 37.36 -57.99 -35.29
N GLY A 251 36.92 -57.64 -36.51
CA GLY A 251 37.08 -56.30 -37.04
C GLY A 251 36.24 -55.27 -36.27
N LEU A 252 35.02 -55.61 -35.85
CA LEU A 252 34.18 -54.71 -35.08
C LEU A 252 34.77 -54.41 -33.68
N ILE A 253 35.26 -55.44 -32.97
CA ILE A 253 35.82 -55.26 -31.60
C ILE A 253 37.18 -54.55 -31.59
N GLU A 254 37.86 -54.44 -32.74
CA GLU A 254 39.11 -53.69 -32.88
C GLU A 254 38.87 -52.16 -32.90
N VAL A 255 37.66 -51.74 -33.28
CA VAL A 255 37.30 -50.32 -33.46
C VAL A 255 36.15 -49.87 -32.54
N SER A 256 35.57 -50.77 -31.74
CA SER A 256 34.47 -50.49 -30.82
C SER A 256 34.53 -51.34 -29.55
N ASP A 257 33.85 -50.89 -28.51
CA ASP A 257 33.64 -51.63 -27.26
C ASP A 257 32.46 -52.62 -27.28
N ALA A 258 31.88 -52.89 -28.46
CA ALA A 258 30.78 -53.83 -28.63
C ALA A 258 31.15 -55.27 -28.24
N LEU A 259 30.16 -56.05 -27.80
CA LEU A 259 30.25 -57.49 -27.69
C LEU A 259 29.61 -58.11 -28.93
N VAL A 260 30.33 -58.98 -29.63
CA VAL A 260 29.83 -59.68 -30.81
C VAL A 260 29.80 -61.18 -30.52
N VAL A 261 28.63 -61.80 -30.70
CA VAL A 261 28.46 -63.24 -30.57
C VAL A 261 28.35 -63.86 -31.97
N VAL A 262 29.17 -64.85 -32.23
CA VAL A 262 29.26 -65.57 -33.49
C VAL A 262 28.86 -67.02 -33.28
N ILE A 263 28.01 -67.54 -34.15
CA ILE A 263 27.70 -68.97 -34.22
C ILE A 263 28.31 -69.51 -35.51
N SER A 264 29.15 -70.54 -35.40
CA SER A 264 29.76 -71.21 -36.54
C SER A 264 28.75 -72.12 -37.25
N GLU A 265 28.48 -71.87 -38.53
CA GLU A 265 27.64 -72.75 -39.37
C GLU A 265 28.31 -74.11 -39.64
N GLU A 266 29.63 -74.18 -39.63
CA GLU A 266 30.37 -75.43 -39.87
C GLU A 266 30.48 -76.31 -38.63
N ARG A 267 30.58 -75.70 -37.44
CA ARG A 267 30.94 -76.41 -36.19
C ARG A 267 29.88 -76.34 -35.11
N GLY A 268 28.87 -75.48 -35.25
CA GLY A 268 27.89 -75.21 -34.18
C GLY A 268 28.52 -74.60 -32.92
N SER A 269 29.78 -74.14 -32.96
CA SER A 269 30.45 -73.51 -31.82
C SER A 269 30.00 -72.06 -31.66
N VAL A 270 29.75 -71.64 -30.42
CA VAL A 270 29.43 -70.24 -30.06
C VAL A 270 30.72 -69.55 -29.61
N LEU A 271 30.96 -68.34 -30.11
CA LEU A 271 32.13 -67.53 -29.79
C LEU A 271 31.72 -66.11 -29.45
N ALA A 272 32.17 -65.61 -28.30
CA ALA A 272 32.03 -64.22 -27.88
C ALA A 272 33.32 -63.45 -28.16
N ALA A 273 33.18 -62.32 -28.84
CA ALA A 273 34.24 -61.41 -29.23
C ALA A 273 34.03 -60.08 -28.51
N LYS A 274 35.00 -59.64 -27.70
CA LYS A 274 34.94 -58.35 -26.99
C LYS A 274 36.33 -57.79 -26.71
N GLY A 275 36.52 -56.51 -27.01
CA GLY A 275 37.83 -55.85 -26.93
C GLY A 275 38.88 -56.62 -27.74
N ASN A 276 39.90 -57.17 -27.08
CA ASN A 276 40.93 -57.97 -27.77
C ASN A 276 40.80 -59.49 -27.57
N ARG A 277 39.70 -59.97 -26.98
CA ARG A 277 39.50 -61.39 -26.62
C ARG A 277 38.45 -62.04 -27.52
N LEU A 278 38.71 -63.29 -27.90
CA LEU A 278 37.78 -64.20 -28.57
C LEU A 278 37.65 -65.43 -27.69
N ASN A 279 36.52 -65.59 -27.03
CA ASN A 279 36.26 -66.67 -26.09
C ASN A 279 35.22 -67.63 -26.69
N VAL A 280 35.55 -68.92 -26.76
CA VAL A 280 34.58 -69.96 -27.11
C VAL A 280 33.71 -70.23 -25.88
N LEU A 281 32.40 -70.24 -26.07
CA LEU A 281 31.42 -70.48 -25.01
C LEU A 281 30.84 -71.88 -25.19
N TYR A 282 30.87 -72.68 -24.13
CA TYR A 282 30.46 -74.10 -24.19
C TYR A 282 29.01 -74.32 -23.76
N ASP A 283 28.50 -73.46 -22.88
CA ASP A 283 27.15 -73.55 -22.33
C ASP A 283 26.45 -72.18 -22.32
N LYS A 284 25.13 -72.23 -22.09
CA LYS A 284 24.32 -71.01 -22.10
C LYS A 284 24.65 -70.11 -20.91
N GLU A 285 25.02 -70.70 -19.77
CA GLU A 285 25.33 -70.00 -18.54
C GLU A 285 26.56 -69.08 -18.70
N GLU A 286 27.59 -69.53 -19.43
CA GLU A 286 28.76 -68.72 -19.79
C GLU A 286 28.37 -67.52 -20.67
N LEU A 287 27.47 -67.72 -21.64
CA LEU A 287 26.96 -66.64 -22.48
C LEU A 287 26.11 -65.65 -21.71
N GLU A 288 25.22 -66.14 -20.83
CA GLU A 288 24.41 -65.28 -19.97
C GLU A 288 25.30 -64.40 -19.09
N LYS A 289 26.35 -64.98 -18.51
CA LYS A 289 27.35 -64.25 -17.73
C LYS A 289 28.06 -63.19 -18.56
N GLU A 290 28.53 -63.52 -19.76
CA GLU A 290 29.23 -62.57 -20.64
C GLU A 290 28.31 -61.41 -21.07
N LEU A 291 27.04 -61.70 -21.35
CA LEU A 291 26.00 -60.71 -21.68
C LEU A 291 25.68 -59.80 -20.50
N LEU A 292 25.52 -60.35 -19.29
CA LEU A 292 25.28 -59.58 -18.06
C LEU A 292 26.47 -58.67 -17.72
N GLU A 293 27.69 -59.21 -17.83
CA GLU A 293 28.91 -58.43 -17.64
C GLU A 293 29.04 -57.31 -18.68
N HIS A 294 28.68 -57.57 -19.94
CA HIS A 294 28.66 -56.55 -21.00
C HIS A 294 27.59 -55.48 -20.78
N ALA A 295 26.39 -55.86 -20.38
CA ALA A 295 25.30 -54.94 -20.04
C ALA A 295 25.61 -54.06 -18.81
N GLY A 296 26.75 -54.27 -18.14
CA GLY A 296 27.12 -53.56 -16.91
C GLY A 296 26.28 -53.98 -15.71
N VAL A 297 25.47 -55.04 -15.86
CA VAL A 297 24.72 -55.67 -14.78
C VAL A 297 25.71 -56.53 -14.03
N GLN A 298 26.51 -55.91 -13.17
CA GLN A 298 27.14 -56.68 -12.10
C GLN A 298 26.02 -57.42 -11.37
N VAL A 299 26.17 -58.73 -11.17
CA VAL A 299 25.35 -59.53 -10.27
C VAL A 299 25.46 -58.90 -8.87
N ARG A 300 24.64 -57.88 -8.59
CA ARG A 300 24.77 -56.99 -7.42
C ARG A 300 23.50 -57.05 -6.59
N GLN A 301 23.54 -57.90 -5.58
CA GLN A 301 22.58 -57.89 -4.47
C GLN A 301 22.80 -56.73 -3.46
N HIS A 302 23.57 -55.67 -3.77
CA HIS A 302 23.90 -54.60 -2.80
C HIS A 302 23.79 -53.14 -3.31
N GLY A 303 23.21 -52.90 -4.49
CA GLY A 303 23.10 -51.56 -5.08
C GLY A 303 21.91 -50.70 -4.60
N ASP A 304 20.83 -51.34 -4.16
CA ASP A 304 19.53 -50.66 -3.99
C ASP A 304 19.52 -49.66 -2.81
N ARG A 305 20.31 -49.90 -1.75
CA ARG A 305 20.34 -49.02 -0.57
C ARG A 305 21.03 -47.68 -0.84
N LYS A 306 22.10 -47.67 -1.64
CA LYS A 306 22.89 -46.45 -1.91
C LYS A 306 22.17 -45.52 -2.88
N GLU A 307 21.48 -46.10 -3.85
CA GLU A 307 20.66 -45.34 -4.80
C GLU A 307 19.41 -44.75 -4.13
N ARG A 308 18.69 -45.55 -3.32
CA ARG A 308 17.57 -45.05 -2.51
C ARG A 308 18.00 -43.96 -1.53
N LEU A 309 19.17 -44.10 -0.87
CA LEU A 309 19.71 -43.04 -0.02
C LEU A 309 19.97 -41.75 -0.81
N SER A 310 20.51 -41.85 -2.04
CA SER A 310 20.76 -40.68 -2.88
C SER A 310 19.48 -39.96 -3.30
N LEU A 311 18.41 -40.71 -3.56
CA LEU A 311 17.10 -40.17 -3.92
C LEU A 311 16.40 -39.54 -2.70
N CYS A 312 16.47 -40.19 -1.54
CA CYS A 312 15.96 -39.63 -0.29
C CYS A 312 16.71 -38.35 0.10
N ALA A 313 18.04 -38.33 -0.04
CA ALA A 313 18.85 -37.14 0.21
C ALA A 313 18.46 -35.99 -0.75
N ALA A 314 18.28 -36.29 -2.04
CA ALA A 314 17.84 -35.28 -3.00
C ALA A 314 16.42 -34.74 -2.71
N ALA A 315 15.49 -35.61 -2.31
CA ALA A 315 14.15 -35.21 -1.89
C ALA A 315 14.20 -34.27 -0.67
N LEU A 316 15.03 -34.61 0.32
CA LEU A 316 15.23 -33.79 1.52
C LEU A 316 15.83 -32.42 1.18
N VAL A 317 16.81 -32.37 0.27
CA VAL A 317 17.39 -31.11 -0.22
C VAL A 317 16.34 -30.26 -0.94
N CYS A 318 15.47 -30.87 -1.77
CA CYS A 318 14.38 -30.15 -2.43
C CYS A 318 13.42 -29.53 -1.42
N ILE A 319 12.98 -30.30 -0.41
CA ILE A 319 12.08 -29.84 0.65
C ILE A 319 12.71 -28.71 1.47
N LEU A 320 13.98 -28.84 1.86
CA LEU A 320 14.69 -27.80 2.61
C LEU A 320 14.86 -26.52 1.78
N SER A 321 15.16 -26.65 0.48
CA SER A 321 15.34 -25.51 -0.41
C SER A 321 14.02 -24.74 -0.59
N VAL A 322 12.93 -25.45 -0.87
CA VAL A 322 11.60 -24.83 -1.02
C VAL A 322 11.14 -24.20 0.29
N THR A 323 11.29 -24.89 1.43
CA THR A 323 10.97 -24.34 2.75
C THR A 323 11.80 -23.08 3.05
N GLY A 324 13.09 -23.08 2.74
CA GLY A 324 13.98 -21.93 2.93
C GLY A 324 13.60 -20.73 2.09
N ILE A 325 13.33 -20.94 0.79
CA ILE A 325 12.85 -19.88 -0.11
C ILE A 325 11.50 -19.35 0.34
N TRP A 326 10.56 -20.25 0.65
CA TRP A 326 9.22 -19.91 1.13
C TRP A 326 9.30 -19.04 2.38
N PHE A 327 10.11 -19.44 3.37
CA PHE A 327 10.25 -18.67 4.59
C PHE A 327 10.98 -17.34 4.40
N GLY A 328 11.95 -17.27 3.48
CA GLY A 328 12.62 -16.03 3.10
C GLY A 328 11.66 -15.00 2.48
N ILE A 329 10.77 -15.45 1.59
CA ILE A 329 9.78 -14.60 0.93
C ILE A 329 8.63 -14.23 1.89
N THR A 330 8.08 -15.21 2.61
CA THR A 330 6.93 -15.01 3.50
C THR A 330 7.26 -14.10 4.69
N ARG A 331 8.51 -14.09 5.17
CA ARG A 331 8.95 -13.11 6.18
C ARG A 331 8.87 -11.65 5.69
N GLY A 332 8.84 -11.41 4.38
CA GLY A 332 8.73 -10.08 3.77
C GLY A 332 7.31 -9.63 3.41
N LEU A 333 6.28 -10.46 3.58
CA LEU A 333 4.91 -10.18 3.10
C LEU A 333 4.00 -9.46 4.11
N ASN A 334 4.49 -9.16 5.32
CA ASN A 334 3.76 -8.39 6.34
C ASN A 334 4.44 -7.05 6.59
N THR A 335 4.82 -6.31 5.54
CA THR A 335 5.36 -4.95 5.69
C THR A 335 4.25 -4.06 6.23
N LEU A 336 4.35 -3.72 7.52
CA LEU A 336 3.49 -2.75 8.17
C LEU A 336 4.13 -1.39 8.06
N ILE A 337 3.40 -0.42 7.51
CA ILE A 337 3.78 0.99 7.57
C ILE A 337 2.78 1.75 8.42
N ALA A 338 3.27 2.76 9.14
CA ALA A 338 2.46 3.73 9.84
C ALA A 338 2.53 5.05 9.08
N LEU A 339 1.39 5.55 8.62
CA LEU A 339 1.27 6.84 7.95
C LEU A 339 0.49 7.80 8.84
N GLU A 340 0.96 9.03 8.96
CA GLU A 340 0.22 10.11 9.60
C GLU A 340 -0.62 10.81 8.54
N VAL A 341 -1.94 10.67 8.64
CA VAL A 341 -2.90 11.12 7.64
C VAL A 341 -3.76 12.23 8.24
N PRO A 342 -3.89 13.40 7.60
CA PRO A 342 -4.75 14.47 8.09
C PRO A 342 -6.23 14.07 8.03
N ILE A 343 -7.02 14.54 9.00
CA ILE A 343 -8.47 14.31 9.04
C ILE A 343 -9.19 15.37 8.19
N GLU A 344 -10.07 14.94 7.29
CA GLU A 344 -10.99 15.79 6.55
C GLU A 344 -12.38 15.78 7.22
N TYR A 345 -12.94 16.97 7.50
CA TYR A 345 -14.27 17.11 8.09
C TYR A 345 -15.32 17.43 7.02
N MET A 346 -16.41 16.67 6.97
CA MET A 346 -17.51 16.80 6.01
C MET A 346 -18.81 17.28 6.68
N ASN A 347 -19.74 17.84 5.89
CA ASN A 347 -21.06 18.30 6.33
C ASN A 347 -21.01 19.26 7.52
N ARG A 348 -20.00 20.15 7.54
CA ARG A 348 -19.87 21.18 8.56
C ARG A 348 -20.97 22.23 8.37
N ASP A 349 -21.74 22.49 9.43
CA ASP A 349 -22.66 23.62 9.46
C ASP A 349 -21.89 24.94 9.33
N SER A 350 -22.32 25.78 8.39
CA SER A 350 -21.76 27.11 8.12
C SER A 350 -21.78 28.06 9.34
N ALA A 351 -22.69 27.83 10.30
CA ALA A 351 -22.78 28.62 11.53
C ALA A 351 -21.79 28.21 12.63
N VAL A 352 -21.11 27.07 12.48
CA VAL A 352 -20.34 26.43 13.55
C VAL A 352 -18.85 26.44 13.23
N LYS A 353 -18.01 26.87 14.20
CA LYS A 353 -16.55 26.90 14.04
C LYS A 353 -15.87 25.96 15.02
N ILE A 354 -15.01 25.10 14.47
CA ILE A 354 -14.16 24.20 15.25
C ILE A 354 -13.06 25.06 15.88
N VAL A 355 -13.09 25.19 17.21
CA VAL A 355 -12.13 26.03 17.96
C VAL A 355 -10.88 25.22 18.29
N SER A 356 -11.06 23.94 18.66
CA SER A 356 -9.97 23.01 18.92
C SER A 356 -10.38 21.56 18.64
N ALA A 357 -9.68 20.90 17.73
CA ALA A 357 -9.65 19.44 17.67
C ALA A 357 -8.43 18.96 18.47
N THR A 358 -8.57 17.93 19.30
CA THR A 358 -7.46 17.41 20.10
C THR A 358 -6.31 16.92 19.21
N ILE A 359 -6.64 16.43 18.01
CA ILE A 359 -5.69 15.88 17.05
C ILE A 359 -6.18 16.18 15.62
N ASN A 360 -5.28 16.62 14.73
CA ASN A 360 -5.58 16.91 13.31
C ASN A 360 -5.11 15.79 12.36
N THR A 361 -4.33 14.84 12.86
CA THR A 361 -3.70 13.75 12.09
C THR A 361 -3.91 12.42 12.78
N VAL A 362 -4.31 11.39 12.04
CA VAL A 362 -4.50 10.05 12.57
C VAL A 362 -3.38 9.15 12.08
N ARG A 363 -2.86 8.31 12.96
CA ARG A 363 -1.88 7.31 12.59
C ARG A 363 -2.60 6.07 12.08
N VAL A 364 -2.38 5.78 10.81
CA VAL A 364 -3.02 4.67 10.11
C VAL A 364 -1.96 3.59 9.84
N HIS A 365 -2.17 2.40 10.41
CA HIS A 365 -1.33 1.24 10.15
C HIS A 365 -1.89 0.43 8.99
N LEU A 366 -1.11 0.35 7.92
CA LEU A 366 -1.50 -0.30 6.67
C LEU A 366 -0.67 -1.57 6.45
N SER A 367 -1.31 -2.59 5.88
CA SER A 367 -0.68 -3.82 5.42
C SER A 367 -1.01 -4.09 3.95
N GLY A 368 -0.10 -4.72 3.24
CA GLY A 368 -0.24 -5.02 1.82
C GLY A 368 1.06 -5.58 1.23
N SER A 369 1.07 -5.82 -0.08
CA SER A 369 2.29 -6.27 -0.77
C SER A 369 3.40 -5.22 -0.64
N ASP A 370 4.65 -5.66 -0.48
CA ASP A 370 5.81 -4.78 -0.22
C ASP A 370 5.98 -3.68 -1.27
N ILE A 371 5.68 -3.98 -2.54
CA ILE A 371 5.75 -3.04 -3.65
C ILE A 371 4.68 -1.94 -3.52
N LEU A 372 3.44 -2.34 -3.24
CA LEU A 372 2.34 -1.39 -3.05
C LEU A 372 2.59 -0.52 -1.83
N ILE A 373 2.92 -1.14 -0.68
CA ILE A 373 3.16 -0.45 0.59
C ILE A 373 4.28 0.59 0.48
N LYS A 374 5.38 0.28 -0.20
CA LYS A 374 6.47 1.25 -0.45
C LYS A 374 6.09 2.40 -1.37
N SER A 375 5.04 2.23 -2.18
CA SER A 375 4.57 3.25 -3.13
C SER A 375 3.42 4.12 -2.59
N VAL A 376 2.79 3.74 -1.47
CA VAL A 376 1.68 4.49 -0.88
C VAL A 376 2.17 5.84 -0.37
N ARG A 377 1.56 6.91 -0.87
CA ARG A 377 1.77 8.26 -0.35
C ARG A 377 0.62 8.69 0.57
N PRO A 378 0.87 9.55 1.59
CA PRO A 378 -0.15 10.00 2.53
C PRO A 378 -1.40 10.58 1.84
N GLU A 379 -1.27 11.24 0.70
CA GLU A 379 -2.37 11.90 -0.01
C GLU A 379 -3.37 10.91 -0.64
N GLN A 380 -2.98 9.64 -0.79
CA GLN A 380 -3.85 8.59 -1.33
C GLN A 380 -4.72 7.94 -0.27
N VAL A 381 -4.45 8.20 1.01
CA VAL A 381 -5.24 7.71 2.15
C VAL A 381 -6.02 8.89 2.69
N ARG A 382 -7.36 8.78 2.71
CA ARG A 382 -8.22 9.87 3.22
C ARG A 382 -9.05 9.38 4.39
N VAL A 383 -9.04 10.13 5.48
CA VAL A 383 -9.86 9.90 6.66
C VAL A 383 -10.91 11.00 6.73
N LYS A 384 -12.19 10.64 6.57
CA LYS A 384 -13.32 11.56 6.47
C LYS A 384 -14.28 11.39 7.65
N ILE A 385 -14.48 12.46 8.41
CA ILE A 385 -15.40 12.49 9.55
C ILE A 385 -16.61 13.37 9.21
N ASP A 386 -17.81 12.82 9.37
CA ASP A 386 -19.07 13.53 9.13
C ASP A 386 -19.53 14.28 10.40
N LEU A 387 -19.69 15.59 10.29
CA LEU A 387 -20.09 16.48 11.40
C LEU A 387 -21.60 16.80 11.40
N SER A 388 -22.42 16.17 10.57
CA SER A 388 -23.87 16.43 10.52
C SER A 388 -24.60 16.20 11.85
N LYS A 389 -24.05 15.36 12.73
CA LYS A 389 -24.62 15.06 14.06
C LYS A 389 -23.92 15.81 15.20
N ALA A 390 -23.09 16.79 14.89
CA ALA A 390 -22.34 17.56 15.87
C ALA A 390 -23.27 18.44 16.73
N VAL A 391 -23.03 18.46 18.03
CA VAL A 391 -23.73 19.30 19.01
C VAL A 391 -22.76 20.38 19.54
N ILE A 392 -23.28 21.51 20.05
CA ILE A 392 -22.45 22.53 20.71
C ILE A 392 -21.85 21.93 21.99
N GLY A 393 -20.54 22.09 22.21
CA GLY A 393 -19.79 21.53 23.32
C GLY A 393 -18.83 20.39 22.91
N HIS A 394 -18.63 19.42 23.81
CA HIS A 394 -17.74 18.28 23.57
C HIS A 394 -18.41 17.22 22.70
N ASN A 395 -17.73 16.81 21.63
CA ASN A 395 -18.18 15.76 20.72
C ASN A 395 -17.08 14.70 20.61
N SER A 396 -17.48 13.44 20.51
CA SER A 396 -16.59 12.32 20.23
C SER A 396 -17.08 11.58 18.99
N PHE A 397 -16.23 11.52 17.97
CA PHE A 397 -16.53 10.87 16.70
C PHE A 397 -15.66 9.61 16.55
N PRO A 398 -16.24 8.40 16.61
CA PRO A 398 -15.49 7.16 16.38
C PRO A 398 -15.10 7.03 14.90
N ILE A 399 -13.85 6.67 14.63
CA ILE A 399 -13.33 6.45 13.27
C ILE A 399 -13.57 4.98 12.89
N LYS A 400 -14.56 4.75 12.04
CA LYS A 400 -14.88 3.42 11.50
C LYS A 400 -14.20 3.19 10.15
N LYS A 401 -14.19 1.94 9.68
CA LYS A 401 -13.62 1.58 8.37
C LYS A 401 -14.27 2.35 7.20
N GLU A 402 -15.55 2.67 7.31
CA GLU A 402 -16.31 3.47 6.33
C GLU A 402 -15.81 4.93 6.21
N ASN A 403 -15.14 5.45 7.24
CA ASN A 403 -14.55 6.77 7.23
C ASN A 403 -13.22 6.83 6.47
N ILE A 404 -12.65 5.69 6.06
CA ILE A 404 -11.29 5.60 5.52
C ILE A 404 -11.34 5.13 4.08
N THR A 405 -10.82 5.95 3.16
CA THR A 405 -10.65 5.57 1.76
C THR A 405 -9.21 5.07 1.54
N LEU A 406 -9.07 3.82 1.10
CA LEU A 406 -7.79 3.19 0.82
C LEU A 406 -7.64 2.86 -0.68
N PRO A 407 -6.42 2.87 -1.23
CA PRO A 407 -6.17 2.36 -2.57
C PRO A 407 -6.38 0.83 -2.65
N PRO A 408 -6.65 0.28 -3.85
CA PRO A 408 -6.91 -1.16 -4.01
C PRO A 408 -5.68 -2.00 -3.60
N GLY A 409 -5.92 -3.10 -2.91
CA GLY A 409 -4.88 -4.05 -2.48
C GLY A 409 -4.14 -3.68 -1.18
N ILE A 410 -4.56 -2.62 -0.48
CA ILE A 410 -4.04 -2.22 0.83
C ILE A 410 -5.13 -2.36 1.89
N PHE A 411 -4.76 -2.87 3.05
CA PHE A 411 -5.68 -3.19 4.14
C PHE A 411 -5.35 -2.37 5.39
N LEU A 412 -6.39 -1.86 6.04
CA LEU A 412 -6.27 -1.23 7.35
C LEU A 412 -6.05 -2.31 8.42
N THR A 413 -4.95 -2.19 9.16
CA THR A 413 -4.65 -3.10 10.27
C THR A 413 -5.10 -2.47 11.60
N LYS A 414 -4.67 -1.24 11.87
CA LYS A 414 -4.97 -0.51 13.10
C LYS A 414 -5.04 0.99 12.81
N ILE A 415 -5.82 1.71 13.61
CA ILE A 415 -5.90 3.16 13.58
C ILE A 415 -5.75 3.72 14.99
N GLU A 416 -4.97 4.78 15.14
CA GLU A 416 -4.72 5.43 16.43
C GLU A 416 -4.82 6.97 16.27
N PRO A 417 -5.68 7.65 17.05
CA PRO A 417 -6.72 7.09 17.94
C PRO A 417 -7.92 6.51 17.15
N ASP A 418 -8.78 5.74 17.82
CA ASP A 418 -10.01 5.17 17.26
C ASP A 418 -11.23 6.11 17.38
N ALA A 419 -11.10 7.21 18.11
CA ALA A 419 -12.06 8.29 18.18
C ALA A 419 -11.38 9.66 18.22
N VAL A 420 -12.04 10.66 17.64
CA VAL A 420 -11.60 12.06 17.66
C VAL A 420 -12.51 12.85 18.58
N GLU A 421 -11.94 13.42 19.63
CA GLU A 421 -12.61 14.37 20.49
C GLU A 421 -12.42 15.79 19.96
N MET A 422 -13.51 16.54 19.90
CA MET A 422 -13.50 17.93 19.44
C MET A 422 -14.48 18.78 20.23
N LYS A 423 -14.07 20.02 20.53
CA LYS A 423 -14.93 21.02 21.16
C LYS A 423 -15.44 21.98 20.10
N ILE A 424 -16.77 22.09 20.05
CA ILE A 424 -17.48 22.88 19.07
C ILE A 424 -18.15 24.05 19.77
N GLU A 425 -17.84 25.27 19.35
CA GLU A 425 -18.39 26.50 19.92
C GLU A 425 -19.12 27.30 18.83
N SER A 426 -20.20 27.99 19.23
CA SER A 426 -20.95 28.89 18.36
C SER A 426 -20.47 30.31 18.56
N PRO A 427 -20.15 31.08 17.50
CA PRO A 427 -19.82 32.50 17.65
C PRO A 427 -21.06 33.27 18.11
N VAL A 428 -20.94 34.02 19.19
CA VAL A 428 -22.03 34.89 19.67
C VAL A 428 -22.04 36.17 18.83
N LYS A 429 -23.23 36.51 18.34
CA LYS A 429 -23.51 37.75 17.60
C LYS A 429 -23.95 38.81 18.59
N LEU A 430 -23.12 39.83 18.79
CA LEU A 430 -23.40 40.97 19.66
C LEU A 430 -23.68 42.21 18.81
N GLU A 431 -24.75 42.94 19.09
CA GLU A 431 -25.09 44.20 18.43
C GLU A 431 -24.54 45.38 19.22
N VAL A 432 -23.73 46.24 18.59
CA VAL A 432 -23.02 47.35 19.23
C VAL A 432 -23.18 48.63 18.41
N PRO A 433 -23.47 49.79 19.02
CA PRO A 433 -23.60 51.06 18.30
C PRO A 433 -22.26 51.54 17.71
N ILE A 434 -22.32 52.13 16.52
CA ILE A 434 -21.14 52.70 15.83
C ILE A 434 -20.99 54.17 16.22
N THR A 435 -19.85 54.53 16.80
CA THR A 435 -19.52 55.93 17.16
C THR A 435 -18.63 56.56 16.10
N CYS A 436 -19.08 57.64 15.48
CA CYS A 436 -18.28 58.38 14.50
C CYS A 436 -17.36 59.40 15.20
N ILE A 437 -16.09 59.44 14.82
CA ILE A 437 -15.06 60.32 15.42
C ILE A 437 -14.33 61.13 14.34
N ASN A 438 -13.64 62.20 14.75
CA ASN A 438 -12.76 63.04 13.89
C ASN A 438 -13.45 63.70 12.68
N LEU A 439 -14.72 64.08 12.78
CA LEU A 439 -15.38 64.87 11.74
C LEU A 439 -14.85 66.32 11.75
N ASP A 440 -14.60 66.88 10.56
CA ASP A 440 -14.24 68.30 10.39
C ASP A 440 -15.32 69.20 11.04
N PRO A 441 -14.95 70.17 11.90
CA PRO A 441 -15.90 71.09 12.53
C PRO A 441 -16.78 71.89 11.55
N ALA A 442 -16.37 72.06 10.29
CA ALA A 442 -17.15 72.72 9.24
C ALA A 442 -18.26 71.83 8.64
N LEU A 443 -18.27 70.55 8.98
CA LEU A 443 -19.13 69.52 8.42
C LEU A 443 -20.08 68.93 9.49
N GLU A 444 -21.28 68.55 9.08
CA GLU A 444 -22.26 67.87 9.95
C GLU A 444 -22.81 66.60 9.28
N MET A 445 -23.01 65.55 10.07
CA MET A 445 -23.62 64.29 9.62
C MET A 445 -25.12 64.49 9.39
N ILE A 446 -25.57 64.21 8.16
CA ILE A 446 -26.98 64.34 7.76
C ILE A 446 -27.71 63.01 7.96
N ASN A 447 -27.12 61.91 7.48
CA ASN A 447 -27.62 60.55 7.65
C ASN A 447 -26.46 59.53 7.66
N THR A 448 -26.75 58.34 8.17
CA THR A 448 -25.86 57.16 8.15
C THR A 448 -26.66 55.95 7.67
N SER A 449 -26.02 55.02 6.94
CA SER A 449 -26.65 53.78 6.48
C SER A 449 -26.79 52.73 7.59
N ALA A 450 -25.94 52.77 8.62
CA ALA A 450 -25.98 51.86 9.76
C ALA A 450 -25.63 52.60 11.05
N ALA A 451 -26.48 52.45 12.07
CA ALA A 451 -26.24 52.97 13.41
C ALA A 451 -25.61 51.92 14.35
N THR A 452 -25.74 50.64 14.02
CA THR A 452 -25.21 49.50 14.78
C THR A 452 -24.38 48.59 13.89
N ALA A 453 -23.40 47.92 14.50
CA ALA A 453 -22.59 46.87 13.90
C ALA A 453 -22.77 45.57 14.68
N TYR A 454 -22.73 44.44 13.97
CA TYR A 454 -22.72 43.11 14.54
C TYR A 454 -21.29 42.60 14.67
N LEU A 455 -20.91 42.34 15.91
CA LEU A 455 -19.62 41.75 16.26
C LEU A 455 -19.81 40.24 16.47
N HIS A 456 -19.08 39.45 15.70
CA HIS A 456 -18.95 38.01 15.94
C HIS A 456 -17.75 37.78 16.84
N LEU A 457 -18.01 37.46 18.10
CA LEU A 457 -17.00 37.35 19.15
C LEU A 457 -16.66 35.89 19.45
N SER A 458 -15.44 35.66 19.93
CA SER A 458 -14.94 34.34 20.36
C SER A 458 -13.92 34.52 21.48
N GLY A 459 -14.03 33.68 22.52
CA GLY A 459 -13.38 33.81 23.82
C GLY A 459 -13.96 32.78 24.81
N PRO A 460 -13.57 32.80 26.10
CA PRO A 460 -14.08 31.89 27.11
C PRO A 460 -15.61 31.94 27.24
N ASP A 461 -16.26 30.78 27.34
CA ASP A 461 -17.73 30.64 27.28
C ASP A 461 -18.45 31.48 28.36
N ASP A 462 -17.87 31.53 29.58
CA ASP A 462 -18.40 32.32 30.69
C ASP A 462 -18.29 33.84 30.44
N LEU A 463 -17.25 34.27 29.72
CA LEU A 463 -17.05 35.68 29.37
C LEU A 463 -17.94 36.10 28.20
N ILE A 464 -18.04 35.29 27.14
CA ILE A 464 -18.90 35.64 26.00
C ILE A 464 -20.37 35.79 26.45
N LYS A 465 -20.85 34.93 27.35
CA LYS A 465 -22.23 34.99 27.85
C LYS A 465 -22.51 36.19 28.76
N SER A 466 -21.47 36.83 29.31
CA SER A 466 -21.58 37.95 30.23
C SER A 466 -21.21 39.30 29.61
N VAL A 467 -20.65 39.33 28.40
CA VAL A 467 -20.27 40.58 27.72
C VAL A 467 -21.49 41.42 27.40
N SER A 468 -21.52 42.62 27.96
CA SER A 468 -22.52 43.63 27.67
C SER A 468 -22.13 44.45 26.42
N PRO A 469 -23.10 44.95 25.62
CA PRO A 469 -22.82 45.84 24.48
C PRO A 469 -22.05 47.11 24.85
N GLU A 470 -22.17 47.59 26.09
CA GLU A 470 -21.54 48.82 26.57
C GLU A 470 -20.01 48.71 26.73
N GLU A 471 -19.52 47.50 26.96
CA GLU A 471 -18.08 47.22 27.09
C GLU A 471 -17.35 47.18 25.74
N CYS A 472 -18.09 47.10 24.63
CA CYS A 472 -17.56 47.07 23.28
C CYS A 472 -17.74 48.44 22.62
N GLN A 473 -16.68 49.02 22.08
CA GLN A 473 -16.77 50.28 21.33
C GLN A 473 -16.35 50.07 19.89
N VAL A 474 -17.23 50.39 18.95
CA VAL A 474 -16.93 50.38 17.50
C VAL A 474 -16.83 51.83 17.04
N LYS A 475 -15.63 52.26 16.63
CA LYS A 475 -15.38 53.64 16.18
C LYS A 475 -15.17 53.70 14.67
N ALA A 476 -15.79 54.68 14.01
CA ALA A 476 -15.59 54.98 12.60
C ALA A 476 -14.88 56.33 12.45
N ASP A 477 -13.74 56.34 11.77
CA ASP A 477 -12.91 57.54 11.60
C ASP A 477 -13.36 58.36 10.37
N LEU A 478 -13.80 59.60 10.63
CA LEU A 478 -14.27 60.55 9.61
C LEU A 478 -13.24 61.61 9.24
N SER A 479 -11.97 61.45 9.64
CA SER A 479 -10.90 62.41 9.35
C SER A 479 -10.70 62.72 7.86
N LYS A 480 -11.08 61.80 6.98
CA LYS A 480 -11.00 61.93 5.51
C LYS A 480 -12.34 62.22 4.84
N ALA A 481 -13.40 62.46 5.60
CA ALA A 481 -14.72 62.70 5.05
C ALA A 481 -14.78 64.03 4.31
N VAL A 482 -15.40 64.02 3.13
CA VAL A 482 -15.66 65.21 2.30
C VAL A 482 -17.16 65.49 2.23
N GLU A 483 -17.54 66.65 1.71
CA GLU A 483 -18.95 66.96 1.48
C GLU A 483 -19.58 65.98 0.46
N GLY A 484 -20.72 65.39 0.80
CA GLY A 484 -21.39 64.36 0.00
C GLY A 484 -21.52 63.02 0.72
N ILE A 485 -21.66 61.94 -0.05
CA ILE A 485 -21.74 60.57 0.47
C ILE A 485 -20.32 60.03 0.62
N ASN A 486 -19.98 59.56 1.82
CA ASN A 486 -18.67 59.00 2.14
C ASN A 486 -18.83 57.55 2.55
N THR A 487 -18.01 56.66 1.97
CA THR A 487 -17.91 55.27 2.41
C THR A 487 -16.73 55.15 3.37
N VAL A 488 -17.01 54.80 4.61
CA VAL A 488 -16.05 54.76 5.71
C VAL A 488 -15.83 53.32 6.14
N PRO A 489 -14.62 52.75 5.98
CA PRO A 489 -14.31 51.42 6.47
C PRO A 489 -14.14 51.42 7.99
N VAL A 490 -14.76 50.45 8.66
CA VAL A 490 -14.60 50.24 10.09
C VAL A 490 -13.41 49.29 10.30
N MET A 491 -12.25 49.89 10.58
CA MET A 491 -11.01 49.15 10.78
C MET A 491 -10.99 48.41 12.12
N LYS A 492 -10.31 47.26 12.18
CA LYS A 492 -10.26 46.40 13.38
C LYS A 492 -9.58 47.11 14.56
N GLU A 493 -8.66 48.01 14.27
CA GLU A 493 -7.89 48.80 15.25
C GLU A 493 -8.77 49.81 15.99
N ASN A 494 -9.91 50.19 15.40
CA ASN A 494 -10.88 51.12 15.98
C ASN A 494 -11.98 50.42 16.79
N ILE A 495 -11.81 49.11 17.06
CA ILE A 495 -12.75 48.30 17.83
C ILE A 495 -12.09 47.97 19.17
N VAL A 496 -12.70 48.44 20.25
CA VAL A 496 -12.26 48.16 21.62
C VAL A 496 -13.09 47.00 22.16
N LEU A 497 -12.41 45.93 22.58
CA LEU A 497 -13.03 44.73 23.16
C LEU A 497 -12.45 44.45 24.55
N PRO A 498 -13.20 43.77 25.43
CA PRO A 498 -12.68 43.26 26.69
C PRO A 498 -11.47 42.34 26.51
N PRO A 499 -10.58 42.24 27.52
CA PRO A 499 -9.45 41.32 27.48
C PRO A 499 -9.91 39.86 27.32
N ALA A 500 -9.12 39.06 26.62
CA ALA A 500 -9.38 37.65 26.30
C ALA A 500 -10.52 37.37 25.29
N ILE A 501 -11.12 38.39 24.69
CA ILE A 501 -12.13 38.25 23.62
C ILE A 501 -11.54 38.68 22.28
N THR A 502 -11.80 37.89 21.24
CA THR A 502 -11.30 38.14 19.89
C THR A 502 -12.44 38.39 18.91
N LEU A 503 -12.29 39.43 18.08
CA LEU A 503 -13.18 39.69 16.95
C LEU A 503 -12.91 38.68 15.83
N LYS A 504 -13.93 37.92 15.42
CA LYS A 504 -13.84 37.02 14.26
C LYS A 504 -14.37 37.65 12.99
N LYS A 505 -15.50 38.36 13.06
CA LYS A 505 -16.15 39.00 11.93
C LYS A 505 -16.90 40.26 12.39
N LEU A 506 -16.95 41.26 11.52
CA LEU A 506 -17.67 42.52 11.69
C LEU A 506 -18.65 42.66 10.53
N GLU A 507 -19.90 43.01 10.82
CA GLU A 507 -20.94 43.28 9.82
C GLU A 507 -21.73 44.55 10.17
N PRO A 508 -21.80 45.58 9.30
CA PRO A 508 -21.03 45.76 8.08
C PRO A 508 -19.58 46.21 8.38
N ASP A 509 -18.66 45.92 7.46
CA ASP A 509 -17.25 46.38 7.53
C ASP A 509 -17.05 47.79 6.93
N THR A 510 -18.07 48.31 6.28
CA THR A 510 -18.12 49.63 5.65
C THR A 510 -19.47 50.29 5.93
N ILE A 511 -19.47 51.59 6.23
CA ILE A 511 -20.67 52.39 6.45
C ILE A 511 -20.72 53.56 5.48
N GLU A 512 -21.91 53.95 5.04
CA GLU A 512 -22.11 55.12 4.20
C GLU A 512 -22.66 56.26 5.04
N ILE A 513 -21.95 57.39 5.03
CA ILE A 513 -22.30 58.57 5.81
C ILE A 513 -22.41 59.75 4.87
N LYS A 514 -23.56 60.42 4.87
CA LYS A 514 -23.72 61.68 4.14
C LYS A 514 -23.39 62.84 5.06
N VAL A 515 -22.46 63.65 4.60
CA VAL A 515 -21.94 64.80 5.33
C VAL A 515 -22.19 66.05 4.49
N GLY A 516 -22.61 67.14 5.13
CA GLY A 516 -22.84 68.42 4.46
C GLY A 516 -22.22 69.58 5.21
N ARG A 517 -21.94 70.67 4.50
CA ARG A 517 -21.48 71.92 5.11
C ARG A 517 -22.62 72.65 5.80
N LEU A 518 -22.30 73.27 6.93
CA LEU A 518 -23.19 74.24 7.56
C LEU A 518 -22.89 75.63 7.00
N ILE A 519 -23.94 76.34 6.58
CA ILE A 519 -23.84 77.76 6.25
C ILE A 519 -24.32 78.59 7.44
N SER A 520 -23.80 79.80 7.54
CA SER A 520 -24.26 80.78 8.52
C SER A 520 -25.16 81.80 7.81
N LYS A 521 -26.32 82.12 8.38
CA LYS A 521 -27.22 83.16 7.88
C LYS A 521 -27.63 84.08 9.03
N GLU A 522 -27.54 85.38 8.79
CA GLU A 522 -28.05 86.39 9.72
C GLU A 522 -29.55 86.58 9.47
N LEU A 523 -30.37 86.41 10.51
CA LEU A 523 -31.82 86.49 10.41
C LEU A 523 -32.39 87.46 11.46
N PRO A 524 -33.42 88.25 11.11
CA PRO A 524 -34.12 89.08 12.07
C PRO A 524 -34.93 88.24 13.06
N ILE A 525 -35.07 88.73 14.29
CA ILE A 525 -35.92 88.13 15.31
C ILE A 525 -37.26 88.88 15.36
N GLN A 526 -38.36 88.13 15.40
CA GLN A 526 -39.71 88.67 15.60
C GLN A 526 -40.41 88.00 16.78
N ALA A 527 -41.14 88.80 17.55
CA ALA A 527 -41.97 88.28 18.64
C ALA A 527 -43.20 87.56 18.06
N ASP A 528 -43.42 86.32 18.48
CA ASP A 528 -44.61 85.54 18.12
C ASP A 528 -45.71 85.75 19.16
N TRP A 529 -46.67 86.61 18.86
CA TRP A 529 -47.76 86.95 19.78
C TRP A 529 -48.93 85.98 19.65
N THR A 530 -49.52 85.59 20.77
CA THR A 530 -50.69 84.71 20.79
C THR A 530 -51.81 85.23 21.68
N GLY A 531 -53.05 84.90 21.34
CA GLY A 531 -54.23 85.41 22.04
C GLY A 531 -54.60 86.84 21.60
N LYS A 532 -55.45 87.50 22.38
CA LYS A 532 -55.87 88.89 22.16
C LYS A 532 -55.43 89.75 23.35
N LEU A 533 -54.93 90.94 23.06
CA LEU A 533 -54.70 91.97 24.07
C LEU A 533 -56.06 92.53 24.51
N ASP A 534 -56.18 92.92 25.78
CA ASP A 534 -57.38 93.59 26.32
C ASP A 534 -57.74 94.82 25.46
N GLU A 535 -59.01 94.98 25.13
CA GLU A 535 -59.51 96.00 24.19
C GLU A 535 -59.22 97.44 24.62
N ARG A 536 -58.92 97.64 25.92
CA ARG A 536 -58.51 98.93 26.49
C ARG A 536 -57.10 99.34 26.14
N PHE A 537 -56.25 98.43 25.65
CA PHE A 537 -54.85 98.72 25.36
C PHE A 537 -54.52 98.52 23.88
N ILE A 538 -53.58 99.31 23.39
CA ILE A 538 -52.95 99.13 22.08
C ILE A 538 -51.45 98.93 22.26
N LEU A 539 -50.89 97.97 21.54
CA LEU A 539 -49.45 97.76 21.46
C LEU A 539 -48.84 98.80 20.51
N THR A 540 -48.09 99.74 21.06
CA THR A 540 -47.57 100.91 20.30
C THR A 540 -46.13 100.75 19.85
N GLU A 541 -45.29 100.08 20.64
CA GLU A 541 -43.88 99.88 20.32
C GLU A 541 -43.44 98.50 20.80
N VAL A 542 -42.66 97.80 19.97
CA VAL A 542 -41.99 96.55 20.31
C VAL A 542 -40.55 96.67 19.84
N ARG A 543 -39.61 96.49 20.78
CA ARG A 543 -38.17 96.39 20.48
C ARG A 543 -37.65 95.06 20.98
N ILE A 544 -36.84 94.41 20.15
CA ILE A 544 -36.25 93.11 20.47
C ILE A 544 -34.73 93.29 20.48
N SER A 545 -34.09 92.82 21.55
CA SER A 545 -32.64 92.80 21.69
C SER A 545 -32.15 91.36 21.83
N PRO A 546 -31.27 90.86 20.92
CA PRO A 546 -30.79 91.49 19.69
C PRO A 546 -31.85 91.51 18.58
N GLU A 547 -31.76 92.47 17.65
CA GLU A 547 -32.70 92.56 16.50
C GLU A 547 -32.45 91.46 15.46
N LYS A 548 -31.21 90.97 15.38
CA LYS A 548 -30.76 89.93 14.46
C LYS A 548 -29.90 88.90 15.18
N ILE A 549 -29.91 87.69 14.66
CA ILE A 549 -29.10 86.58 15.17
C ILE A 549 -28.45 85.82 14.02
N ILE A 550 -27.22 85.33 14.25
CA ILE A 550 -26.55 84.44 13.31
C ILE A 550 -26.90 83.00 13.68
N VAL A 551 -27.49 82.30 12.73
CA VAL A 551 -27.80 80.87 12.84
C VAL A 551 -26.98 80.07 11.84
N LYS A 552 -26.55 78.88 12.27
CA LYS A 552 -25.80 77.89 11.49
C LYS A 552 -26.68 76.67 11.22
N GLY A 553 -26.72 76.20 9.98
CA GLY A 553 -27.63 75.12 9.61
C GLY A 553 -27.40 74.61 8.20
N ASN A 554 -28.16 73.58 7.81
CA ASN A 554 -28.14 73.05 6.46
C ASN A 554 -28.59 74.13 5.44
N PRO A 555 -27.89 74.30 4.30
CA PRO A 555 -28.22 75.30 3.28
C PRO A 555 -29.69 75.30 2.85
N ARG A 556 -30.27 74.12 2.60
CA ARG A 556 -31.66 73.99 2.13
C ARG A 556 -32.69 74.46 3.16
N ILE A 557 -32.36 74.37 4.45
CA ILE A 557 -33.25 74.82 5.54
C ILE A 557 -33.11 76.33 5.70
N LEU A 558 -31.88 76.85 5.71
CA LEU A 558 -31.61 78.28 5.88
C LEU A 558 -31.99 79.13 4.68
N GLU A 559 -31.99 78.60 3.45
CA GLU A 559 -32.50 79.30 2.26
C GLU A 559 -33.97 79.71 2.43
N ASN A 560 -34.81 78.79 2.92
CA ASN A 560 -36.25 79.02 3.11
C ASN A 560 -36.60 79.77 4.40
N LEU A 561 -35.66 79.92 5.33
CA LEU A 561 -35.88 80.63 6.60
C LEU A 561 -35.59 82.12 6.42
N SER A 562 -36.61 82.97 6.59
CA SER A 562 -36.47 84.44 6.47
C SER A 562 -36.44 85.15 7.83
N THR A 563 -37.05 84.59 8.87
CA THR A 563 -37.20 85.21 10.20
C THR A 563 -37.14 84.13 11.29
N ILE A 564 -36.56 84.47 12.45
CA ILE A 564 -36.63 83.65 13.66
C ILE A 564 -37.72 84.22 14.58
N TYR A 565 -38.72 83.40 14.88
CA TYR A 565 -39.76 83.77 15.84
C TYR A 565 -39.34 83.41 17.27
N THR A 566 -39.80 84.18 18.26
CA THR A 566 -39.71 83.78 19.67
C THR A 566 -40.65 82.61 19.96
N GLU A 567 -40.49 81.94 21.10
CA GLU A 567 -41.58 81.15 21.67
C GLU A 567 -42.83 82.03 21.85
N LYS A 568 -44.01 81.41 21.78
CA LYS A 568 -45.32 82.08 21.80
C LYS A 568 -45.48 82.94 23.06
N ILE A 569 -45.71 84.23 22.87
CA ILE A 569 -45.91 85.21 23.93
C ILE A 569 -47.41 85.50 24.05
N PRO A 570 -48.08 85.09 25.15
CA PRO A 570 -49.52 85.33 25.31
C PRO A 570 -49.81 86.79 25.65
N LEU A 571 -50.60 87.46 24.81
CA LEU A 571 -51.02 88.86 24.99
C LEU A 571 -52.00 89.05 26.16
N GLY A 572 -52.74 88.01 26.53
CA GLY A 572 -53.79 88.10 27.56
C GLY A 572 -53.29 88.42 28.97
N ASN A 573 -52.00 88.25 29.23
CA ASN A 573 -51.39 88.48 30.55
C ASN A 573 -50.69 89.85 30.65
N ILE A 574 -50.84 90.71 29.65
CA ILE A 574 -50.13 91.99 29.55
C ILE A 574 -51.04 93.14 29.99
N GLU A 575 -50.78 93.68 31.19
CA GLU A 575 -51.54 94.80 31.77
C GLU A 575 -50.73 96.10 31.88
N LYS A 576 -49.40 96.04 31.76
CA LYS A 576 -48.48 97.18 31.84
C LYS A 576 -47.33 97.00 30.84
N SER A 577 -46.74 98.12 30.40
CA SER A 577 -45.51 98.10 29.59
C SER A 577 -44.36 97.45 30.37
N GLY A 578 -43.52 96.66 29.71
CA GLY A 578 -42.48 95.89 30.38
C GLY A 578 -41.47 95.26 29.44
N ASN A 579 -40.58 94.45 30.02
CA ASN A 579 -39.62 93.62 29.32
C ASN A 579 -39.84 92.13 29.64
N LEU A 580 -39.71 91.28 28.64
CA LEU A 580 -39.80 89.83 28.76
C LEU A 580 -38.56 89.20 28.15
N THR A 581 -37.95 88.25 28.84
CA THR A 581 -36.91 87.39 28.25
C THR A 581 -37.59 86.12 27.74
N VAL A 582 -37.57 85.91 26.43
CA VAL A 582 -38.26 84.80 25.78
C VAL A 582 -37.24 83.98 24.99
N LYS A 583 -37.37 82.64 25.03
CA LYS A 583 -36.53 81.77 24.21
C LYS A 583 -36.88 81.93 22.73
N LEU A 584 -35.91 81.70 21.87
CA LEU A 584 -36.14 81.65 20.43
C LEU A 584 -36.84 80.33 20.07
N GLY A 585 -37.80 80.38 19.15
CA GLY A 585 -38.56 79.24 18.63
C GLY A 585 -37.75 78.31 17.72
N ILE A 586 -36.48 78.07 18.07
CA ILE A 586 -35.53 77.22 17.34
C ILE A 586 -35.53 75.79 17.90
N ASN A 587 -36.20 75.56 19.04
CA ASN A 587 -36.21 74.30 19.75
C ASN A 587 -36.77 73.15 18.89
N GLY A 588 -35.91 72.20 18.50
CA GLY A 588 -36.25 71.09 17.59
C GLY A 588 -35.84 71.28 16.11
N SER A 589 -35.29 72.44 15.75
CA SER A 589 -34.76 72.69 14.40
C SER A 589 -33.33 72.15 14.28
N LYS A 590 -32.93 71.60 13.13
CA LYS A 590 -31.52 71.25 12.82
C LYS A 590 -30.64 72.51 12.58
N ILE A 591 -30.88 73.55 13.37
CA ILE A 591 -30.29 74.88 13.26
C ILE A 591 -29.67 75.20 14.62
N LYS A 592 -28.40 75.57 14.62
CA LYS A 592 -27.62 75.94 15.80
C LYS A 592 -27.42 77.44 15.83
N ILE A 593 -27.46 78.04 17.02
CA ILE A 593 -27.15 79.45 17.21
C ILE A 593 -25.62 79.62 17.21
N ALA A 594 -25.11 80.69 16.59
CA ALA A 594 -23.68 80.98 16.65
C ALA A 594 -23.23 81.23 18.11
N PRO A 595 -22.00 80.84 18.50
CA PRO A 595 -21.53 80.90 19.89
C PRO A 595 -21.66 82.28 20.56
N ASP A 596 -21.64 83.35 19.76
CA ASP A 596 -21.69 84.73 20.23
C ASP A 596 -23.10 85.20 20.60
N PHE A 597 -24.13 84.38 20.38
CA PHE A 597 -25.54 84.70 20.64
C PHE A 597 -26.17 83.71 21.62
N GLN A 598 -27.09 84.19 22.46
CA GLN A 598 -27.85 83.34 23.38
C GLN A 598 -29.15 82.85 22.74
N ASP A 599 -29.71 81.78 23.29
CA ASP A 599 -31.00 81.19 22.88
C ASP A 599 -32.23 81.98 23.36
N LYS A 600 -32.02 83.19 23.87
CA LYS A 600 -33.04 84.07 24.45
C LYS A 600 -32.92 85.48 23.85
N ALA A 601 -34.07 86.10 23.64
CA ALA A 601 -34.18 87.50 23.24
C ALA A 601 -34.95 88.29 24.31
N GLU A 602 -34.55 89.54 24.53
CA GLU A 602 -35.29 90.47 25.38
C GLU A 602 -36.29 91.26 24.54
N VAL A 603 -37.58 91.08 24.80
CA VAL A 603 -38.68 91.77 24.14
C VAL A 603 -39.17 92.88 25.06
N ARG A 604 -38.90 94.13 24.69
CA ARG A 604 -39.44 95.32 25.34
C ARG A 604 -40.68 95.78 24.58
N TYR A 605 -41.80 95.93 25.28
CA TYR A 605 -43.06 96.33 24.67
C TYR A 605 -43.72 97.48 25.44
N VAL A 606 -44.36 98.38 24.69
CA VAL A 606 -45.07 99.54 25.23
C VAL A 606 -46.53 99.47 24.84
N ILE A 607 -47.39 99.37 25.84
CA ILE A 607 -48.84 99.46 25.69
C ILE A 607 -49.32 100.85 26.11
N ARG A 608 -50.33 101.38 25.43
CA ARG A 608 -51.04 102.61 25.81
C ARG A 608 -52.53 102.35 25.89
N GLU A 609 -53.22 103.08 26.75
CA GLU A 609 -54.68 103.06 26.77
C GLU A 609 -55.22 103.57 25.43
N ARG A 610 -56.20 102.84 24.91
CA ARG A 610 -56.95 103.19 23.72
C ARG A 610 -57.81 104.38 24.09
N ILE A 611 -57.36 105.59 23.75
CA ILE A 611 -58.11 106.82 24.02
C ILE A 611 -59.46 106.69 23.33
N GLY A 612 -60.51 106.52 24.14
CA GLY A 612 -61.88 106.56 23.68
C GLY A 612 -62.19 107.93 23.14
N GLY A 613 -62.56 108.00 21.86
CA GLY A 613 -63.49 109.03 21.42
C GLY A 613 -64.82 108.77 22.11
N ILE A 614 -65.13 109.57 23.12
CA ILE A 614 -66.42 109.57 23.81
C ILE A 614 -67.46 110.23 22.89
N ALA A 615 -68.62 109.55 22.80
CA ALA A 615 -69.98 110.03 22.51
C ALA A 615 -70.39 110.48 21.08
N GLY A 616 -71.33 109.69 20.53
CA GLY A 616 -72.67 110.16 20.12
C GLY A 616 -72.82 110.82 18.75
N TYR A 617 -73.69 110.27 17.89
CA TYR A 617 -74.86 110.94 17.29
C TYR A 617 -75.69 109.88 16.50
N GLU A 618 -76.98 109.80 16.87
CA GLU A 618 -78.15 109.10 16.26
C GLU A 618 -78.13 107.59 16.02
#